data_AF-A0A954BCI2-F1
#
_entry.id   AF-A0A954BCI2-F1
#
_cell.length_a   1.000
_cell.length_b   1.000
_cell.length_c   1.000
_cell.angle_alpha   90.00
_cell.angle_beta   90.00
_cell.angle_gamma   90.00
#
_symmetry.space_group_name_H-M   'P 1'
#
loop_
_entity.id
_entity.type
_entity.pdbx_description
1 polymer ?
#
loop_
_entity_poly.entity_id
_entity_poly.type
_entity_poly.pdbx_seq_one_letter_code
_entity_poly.pdbx_strand_id
1 'polypeptide(L)' 'MGKLNTNPNVAYADSVYQKLIDAHAGLSDADSIALNARLILLLINHIGDREVVESAIELARRGGGD' A
#
# COMPACT_ATOMS: atom_id res chain seq x y z
N MET A 1 8.39 -1.97 -18.04
CA MET A 1 7.96 -0.65 -17.59
C MET A 1 6.45 -0.56 -17.58
N GLY A 2 5.86 -0.82 -16.41
CA GLY A 2 4.47 -0.47 -16.13
C GLY A 2 4.35 1.01 -15.74
N LYS A 3 3.18 1.60 -15.98
CA LYS A 3 2.81 2.89 -15.38
C LYS A 3 2.09 2.61 -14.06
N LEU A 4 2.36 3.42 -13.03
CA LEU A 4 1.59 3.37 -11.77
C LEU A 4 0.08 3.50 -12.07
N ASN A 5 -0.71 2.55 -11.58
CA ASN A 5 -2.17 2.62 -11.65
C ASN A 5 -2.72 3.29 -10.38
N THR A 6 -3.34 4.45 -10.54
CA THR A 6 -3.97 5.20 -9.45
C THR A 6 -5.49 5.04 -9.41
N ASN A 7 -6.06 4.26 -10.33
CA ASN A 7 -7.49 3.97 -10.35
C ASN A 7 -7.81 2.76 -9.46
N PRO A 8 -9.06 2.64 -8.95
CA PRO A 8 -9.53 1.44 -8.27
C PRO A 8 -9.33 0.21 -9.17
N ASN A 9 -8.52 -0.75 -8.70
CA ASN A 9 -8.12 -1.92 -9.47
C ASN A 9 -8.25 -3.24 -8.69
N VAL A 10 -8.91 -3.20 -7.53
CA VAL A 10 -9.08 -4.36 -6.64
C VAL A 10 -10.56 -4.76 -6.64
N ALA A 11 -10.85 -6.00 -7.02
CA ALA A 11 -12.18 -6.57 -6.89
C ALA A 11 -12.52 -6.74 -5.41
N TYR A 12 -13.77 -6.46 -5.03
CA TYR A 12 -14.25 -6.52 -3.64
C TYR A 12 -13.39 -5.67 -2.69
N ALA A 13 -13.04 -4.46 -3.10
CA ALA A 13 -12.16 -3.55 -2.34
C ALA A 13 -12.56 -3.43 -0.87
N ASP A 14 -13.86 -3.35 -0.55
CA ASP A 14 -14.36 -3.28 0.84
C ASP A 14 -13.90 -4.47 1.70
N SER A 15 -13.89 -5.68 1.15
CA SER A 15 -13.44 -6.88 1.87
C SER A 15 -11.93 -6.85 2.14
N VAL A 16 -11.16 -6.27 1.23
CA VAL A 16 -9.70 -6.11 1.40
C VAL A 16 -9.42 -5.01 2.43
N TYR A 17 -10.15 -3.89 2.36
CA TYR A 17 -10.05 -2.83 3.37
C TYR A 17 -10.43 -3.33 4.77
N GLN A 18 -11.50 -4.14 4.89
CA GLN A 18 -11.87 -4.72 6.18
C GLN A 18 -10.76 -5.61 6.74
N LYS A 19 -10.14 -6.46 5.91
CA LYS A 19 -9.00 -7.29 6.35
C LYS A 19 -7.81 -6.46 6.84
N LEU A 20 -7.56 -5.31 6.24
CA LEU A 20 -6.51 -4.41 6.68
C LEU A 20 -6.86 -3.80 8.05
N ILE A 21 -8.11 -3.36 8.25
CA ILE A 21 -8.59 -2.84 9.53
C ILE A 21 -8.46 -3.90 10.63
N ASP A 22 -8.93 -5.11 10.35
CA ASP A 22 -8.88 -6.23 11.30
C ASP A 22 -7.44 -6.60 11.66
N ALA A 23 -6.51 -6.50 10.72
CA ALA A 23 -5.08 -6.75 10.95
C ALA A 23 -4.44 -5.74 11.92
N HIS A 24 -5.01 -4.54 12.09
CA HIS A 24 -4.57 -3.55 13.06
C HIS A 24 -5.26 -3.67 14.43
N ALA A 25 -6.35 -4.45 14.55
CA ALA A 25 -7.13 -4.53 15.77
C ALA A 25 -6.28 -5.07 16.94
N GLY A 26 -6.22 -4.31 18.04
CA GLY A 26 -5.47 -4.67 19.25
C GLY A 26 -3.96 -4.44 19.19
N LEU A 27 -3.43 -3.90 18.07
CA LEU A 27 -2.04 -3.51 17.98
C LEU A 27 -1.80 -2.14 18.64
N SER A 28 -0.59 -1.96 19.18
CA SER A 28 -0.11 -0.62 19.52
C SER A 28 0.17 0.20 18.25
N ASP A 29 0.35 1.51 18.39
CA ASP A 29 0.74 2.38 17.27
C ASP A 29 2.06 1.93 16.65
N ALA A 30 3.04 1.55 17.47
CA ALA A 30 4.34 1.06 17.01
C ALA A 30 4.22 -0.26 16.23
N ASP A 31 3.40 -1.19 16.72
CA ASP A 31 3.15 -2.47 16.04
C ASP A 31 2.38 -2.28 14.73
N SER A 32 1.44 -1.33 14.70
CA SER A 32 0.71 -0.94 13.49
C SER A 32 1.65 -0.35 12.43
N ILE A 33 2.61 0.50 12.82
CA ILE A 33 3.65 1.00 11.92
C ILE A 33 4.52 -0.16 11.41
N ALA A 34 4.93 -1.08 12.28
CA ALA A 34 5.71 -2.25 11.89
C ALA A 34 4.95 -3.20 10.95
N LEU A 35 3.63 -3.35 11.13
CA LEU A 35 2.76 -4.08 10.21
C LEU A 35 2.75 -3.42 8.83
N ASN A 36 2.53 -2.11 8.78
CA ASN A 36 2.51 -1.36 7.52
C ASN A 36 3.85 -1.44 6.78
N ALA A 37 4.97 -1.33 7.49
CA ALA A 37 6.30 -1.46 6.89
C ALA A 37 6.50 -2.84 6.23
N ARG A 38 6.10 -3.93 6.92
CA ARG A 38 6.17 -5.30 6.38
C ARG A 38 5.25 -5.47 5.17
N LEU A 39 4.02 -4.93 5.23
CA LEU A 39 3.07 -4.98 4.13
C LEU A 39 3.62 -4.24 2.89
N ILE A 40 4.16 -3.03 3.06
CA ILE A 40 4.77 -2.26 1.98
C ILE A 40 5.90 -3.04 1.32
N LEU A 41 6.80 -3.66 2.09
CA LEU A 41 7.89 -4.48 1.53
C LEU A 41 7.37 -5.66 0.71
N LEU A 42 6.32 -6.36 1.19
CA LEU A 42 5.70 -7.44 0.44
C LEU A 42 5.09 -6.96 -0.89
N LEU A 43 4.42 -5.80 -0.88
CA LEU A 43 3.83 -5.22 -2.08
C LEU A 43 4.88 -4.73 -3.08
N ILE A 44 5.97 -4.11 -2.61
CA ILE A 44 7.12 -3.72 -3.45
C ILE A 44 7.68 -4.96 -4.17
N ASN A 45 7.89 -6.05 -3.44
CA ASN A 45 8.38 -7.30 -4.01
C ASN A 45 7.39 -7.92 -5.00
N HIS A 46 6.09 -7.83 -4.72
CA HIS A 46 5.05 -8.35 -5.63
C HIS A 46 4.95 -7.53 -6.92
N ILE A 47 5.09 -6.20 -6.85
CA ILE A 47 5.08 -5.31 -8.00
C ILE A 47 6.29 -5.56 -8.91
N GLY A 48 7.49 -5.69 -8.33
CA GLY A 48 8.72 -6.07 -9.05
C GLY A 48 9.25 -5.06 -10.08
N ASP A 49 8.51 -3.99 -10.40
CA ASP A 49 8.92 -2.92 -11.30
C ASP A 49 9.39 -1.68 -10.51
N ARG A 50 10.70 -1.38 -10.61
CA ARG A 50 11.35 -0.27 -9.89
C ARG A 50 10.68 1.07 -10.17
N GLU A 51 10.37 1.37 -11.43
CA GLU A 51 9.85 2.68 -11.80
C GLU A 51 8.43 2.90 -11.28
N VAL A 52 7.62 1.83 -11.24
CA VAL A 52 6.28 1.86 -10.62
C VAL A 52 6.39 2.18 -9.13
N VAL A 53 7.32 1.53 -8.43
CA VAL A 53 7.54 1.74 -6.99
C VAL A 53 8.06 3.15 -6.70
N GLU A 54 9.05 3.62 -7.46
CA GLU A 54 9.60 4.98 -7.34
C GLU A 54 8.50 6.04 -7.58
N SER A 55 7.69 5.86 -8.62
CA SER A 55 6.56 6.74 -8.91
C SER A 55 5.52 6.77 -7.78
N ALA A 56 5.22 5.61 -7.18
CA ALA A 56 4.30 5.53 -6.05
C ALA A 56 4.81 6.28 -4.82
N ILE A 57 6.10 6.14 -4.50
CA ILE A 57 6.75 6.85 -3.38
C ILE A 57 6.71 8.36 -3.61
N GLU A 58 7.04 8.81 -4.82
CA GLU A 58 7.00 10.24 -5.15
C GLU A 58 5.59 10.82 -5.03
N LEU A 59 4.57 10.10 -5.52
CA LEU A 59 3.19 10.55 -5.45
C LEU A 59 2.70 10.60 -4.00
N ALA A 60 3.02 9.58 -3.19
CA ALA A 60 2.69 9.55 -1.77
C ALA A 60 3.34 10.72 -1.01
N ARG A 61 4.60 11.06 -1.32
CA ARG A 61 5.32 12.20 -0.71
C ARG A 61 4.64 13.54 -0.99
N ARG A 62 3.96 13.68 -2.14
CA ARG A 62 3.27 14.91 -2.55
C ARG A 62 1.89 15.07 -1.88
N GLY A 63 1.44 14.11 -1.08
CA GLY A 63 0.16 14.17 -0.37
C GLY A 63 -1.01 13.53 -1.11
N GLY A 64 -0.75 12.78 -2.18
CA GLY A 64 -1.78 12.01 -2.90
C GLY A 64 -2.90 12.88 -3.47
N GLY A 65 -2.61 13.66 -4.51
CA GLY A 65 -3.65 14.36 -5.28
C GLY A 65 -3.08 15.18 -6.44
N ASP A 66 -3.65 14.97 -7.63
CA ASP A 66 -4.09 16.08 -8.49
C ASP A 66 -5.49 16.50 -8.02
#